data_AF-A0A0S2JD86-F1
#
_entry.id   AF-A0A0S2JD86-F1
#
_cell.length_a   1.000
_cell.length_b   1.000
_cell.length_c   1.000
_cell.angle_alpha   90.00
_cell.angle_beta   90.00
_cell.angle_gamma   90.00
#
_symmetry.space_group_name_H-M   'P 1'
#
loop_
_entity.id
_entity.type
_entity.pdbx_description
1 polymer ?
#
loop_
_entity_poly.entity_id
_entity_poly.type
_entity_poly.pdbx_seq_one_letter_code
_entity_poly.pdbx_strand_id
1 'polypeptide(L)' 'MQSRKTLTSRSGFTLVQINILDNSGKVIRTSYEVADHNEDVIGRFGSLTEAESFIKLLSNLNQPSLVAP' A
#
# COMPACT_ATOMS: atom_id res chain seq x y z
N MET A 1 -16.87 -2.88 11.46
CA MET A 1 -15.82 -3.94 11.45
C MET A 1 -14.78 -3.58 10.39
N GLN A 2 -13.57 -4.16 10.43
CA GLN A 2 -12.56 -3.95 9.39
C GLN A 2 -12.10 -5.28 8.81
N SER A 3 -11.93 -5.32 7.50
CA SER A 3 -11.28 -6.43 6.80
C SER A 3 -10.03 -5.92 6.09
N ARG A 4 -8.97 -6.72 6.16
CA ARG A 4 -7.68 -6.42 5.53
C ARG A 4 -7.42 -7.47 4.45
N LYS A 5 -7.00 -7.04 3.28
CA LYS A 5 -6.63 -7.91 2.18
C LYS A 5 -5.32 -7.43 1.56
N THR A 6 -4.29 -8.25 1.61
CA THR A 6 -3.06 -7.99 0.86
C THR A 6 -3.34 -8.09 -0.63
N LEU A 7 -3.02 -7.04 -1.37
CA LEU A 7 -3.19 -6.99 -2.83
C LEU A 7 -1.92 -7.39 -3.56
N THR A 8 -0.77 -6.89 -3.10
CA THR A 8 0.53 -7.19 -3.69
C THR A 8 1.65 -6.97 -2.67
N SER A 9 2.76 -7.68 -2.86
CA SER A 9 4.02 -7.45 -2.16
C SER A 9 5.13 -7.40 -3.20
N ARG A 10 5.78 -6.24 -3.36
CA ARG A 10 6.85 -6.01 -4.35
C ARG A 10 7.86 -4.99 -3.84
N SER A 11 9.12 -5.18 -4.19
CA SER A 11 10.22 -4.25 -3.89
C SER A 11 10.37 -3.91 -2.39
N GLY A 12 10.06 -4.87 -1.51
CA GLY A 12 10.10 -4.64 -0.06
C GLY A 12 8.89 -3.88 0.51
N PHE A 13 7.88 -3.62 -0.31
CA PHE A 13 6.63 -2.98 0.12
C PHE A 13 5.44 -3.92 -0.04
N THR A 14 4.48 -3.81 0.86
CA THR A 14 3.22 -4.55 0.85
C THR A 14 2.06 -3.57 0.75
N LEU A 15 1.19 -3.78 -0.22
CA LEU A 15 -0.04 -3.01 -0.41
C LEU A 15 -1.23 -3.77 0.16
N VAL A 16 -1.91 -3.16 1.12
CA VAL A 16 -3.05 -3.74 1.82
C VAL A 16 -4.29 -2.89 1.56
N GLN A 17 -5.35 -3.54 1.09
CA GLN A 17 -6.68 -2.94 1.05
C GLN A 17 -7.37 -3.12 2.40
N ILE A 18 -7.86 -2.03 2.95
CA ILE A 18 -8.63 -1.97 4.18
C ILE A 18 -10.07 -1.60 3.82
N ASN A 19 -11.00 -2.52 4.04
CA ASN A 19 -12.42 -2.24 3.92
C ASN A 19 -13.03 -2.08 5.31
N ILE A 20 -13.70 -0.94 5.52
CA ILE A 20 -14.58 -0.73 6.67
C ILE A 20 -15.95 -1.28 6.29
N LEU A 21 -16.44 -2.20 7.11
CA LEU A 21 -17.72 -2.86 6.96
C LEU A 21 -18.71 -2.29 7.98
N ASP A 22 -19.97 -2.12 7.57
CA ASP A 22 -21.08 -1.89 8.50
C ASP A 22 -21.46 -3.17 9.26
N ASN A 23 -22.48 -3.09 10.11
CA ASN A 23 -22.95 -4.22 10.94
C ASN A 23 -23.57 -5.36 10.11
N SER A 24 -23.92 -5.10 8.85
CA SER A 24 -24.45 -6.09 7.91
C SER A 24 -23.34 -6.76 7.09
N GLY A 25 -22.07 -6.37 7.30
CA GLY A 25 -20.93 -6.86 6.53
C GLY A 25 -20.74 -6.18 5.17
N LYS A 26 -21.47 -5.10 4.88
CA LYS A 26 -21.34 -4.34 3.63
C LYS A 26 -20.17 -3.36 3.74
N VAL A 27 -19.35 -3.27 2.69
CA VAL A 27 -18.29 -2.26 2.60
C VAL A 27 -18.89 -0.87 2.50
N ILE A 28 -18.54 0.00 3.46
CA ILE A 28 -18.94 1.41 3.49
C ILE A 28 -17.77 2.36 3.17
N ARG A 29 -16.53 1.89 3.31
CA ARG A 29 -15.33 2.63 2.93
C ARG A 29 -14.21 1.68 2.58
N THR A 30 -13.48 1.99 1.52
CA THR A 30 -12.21 1.34 1.17
C THR A 30 -11.08 2.36 1.32
N SER A 31 -9.96 1.89 1.85
CA SER A 31 -8.70 2.64 1.93
C SER A 31 -7.55 1.67 1.69
N TYR A 32 -6.37 2.21 1.43
CA TYR A 32 -5.19 1.42 1.09
C TYR A 32 -4.04 1.82 2.01
N GLU A 33 -3.32 0.84 2.52
CA GLU A 33 -2.12 1.03 3.33
C GLU A 33 -0.92 0.44 2.59
N VAL A 34 0.19 1.16 2.60
CA VAL A 34 1.49 0.65 2.15
C VAL A 34 2.32 0.40 3.40
N ALA A 35 2.78 -0.83 3.56
CA ALA A 35 3.70 -1.24 4.61
C ALA A 35 5.07 -1.58 4.02
N ASP A 36 6.12 -1.43 4.82
CA ASP A 36 7.47 -1.86 4.46
C ASP A 36 7.71 -3.35 4.82
N HIS A 37 8.97 -3.79 4.72
CA HIS A 37 9.42 -5.13 5.07
C HIS A 37 9.26 -5.52 6.55
N ASN A 38 9.15 -4.55 7.46
CA ASN A 38 8.94 -4.76 8.89
C ASN A 38 7.44 -4.75 9.24
N GLU A 39 6.57 -4.72 8.21
CA GLU A 39 5.13 -4.56 8.34
C GLU A 39 4.71 -3.19 8.91
N ASP A 40 5.63 -2.22 8.93
CA ASP A 40 5.36 -0.86 9.38
C ASP A 40 4.60 -0.08 8.31
N VAL A 41 3.45 0.49 8.66
CA VAL A 41 2.63 1.29 7.73
C VAL A 41 3.30 2.64 7.47
N ILE A 42 3.82 2.80 6.26
CA ILE A 42 4.53 4.01 5.81
C ILE A 42 3.66 4.96 4.98
N GLY A 43 2.45 4.53 4.59
CA GLY A 43 1.52 5.37 3.83
C GLY A 43 0.08 4.88 3.90
N ARG A 44 -0.87 5.83 3.87
CA ARG A 44 -2.33 5.56 3.85
C ARG A 44 -2.99 6.40 2.78
N PHE A 45 -3.82 5.77 1.95
CA PHE A 45 -4.36 6.36 0.73
C PHE A 45 -5.86 6.09 0.58
N GLY A 46 -6.56 7.02 -0.06
CA GLY A 46 -7.98 6.89 -0.37
C GLY A 46 -8.24 6.04 -1.62
N SER A 47 -7.26 5.95 -2.52
CA SER A 47 -7.36 5.20 -3.77
C SER A 47 -6.21 4.22 -3.97
N LEU A 48 -6.47 3.19 -4.77
CA LEU A 48 -5.47 2.20 -5.16
C LEU A 48 -4.35 2.85 -5.97
N THR A 49 -4.70 3.73 -6.90
CA THR A 49 -3.78 4.41 -7.81
C THR A 49 -2.78 5.29 -7.06
N GLU A 50 -3.21 6.01 -6.01
CA GLU A 50 -2.29 6.80 -5.18
C GLU A 50 -1.29 5.91 -4.45
N ALA A 51 -1.76 4.79 -3.88
CA ALA A 51 -0.89 3.85 -3.17
C ALA A 51 0.14 3.19 -4.12
N GLU A 52 -0.29 2.78 -5.32
CA GLU A 52 0.60 2.23 -6.34
C GLU A 52 1.61 3.27 -6.84
N SER A 53 1.17 4.52 -7.02
CA SER A 53 2.06 5.63 -7.42
C SER A 53 3.12 5.92 -6.36
N PHE A 54 2.75 5.83 -5.08
CA PHE A 54 3.68 5.96 -3.95
C PHE A 54 4.71 4.83 -3.94
N ILE A 55 4.29 3.57 -4.10
CA ILE A 55 5.21 2.42 -4.20
C ILE A 55 6.18 2.59 -5.37
N LYS A 56 5.69 3.07 -6.52
CA LYS A 56 6.52 3.34 -7.70
C LYS A 56 7.55 4.43 -7.42
N LEU A 57 7.15 5.52 -6.74
CA LEU A 57 8.05 6.59 -6.33
C LEU A 57 9.16 6.05 -5.41
N LEU A 58 8.80 5.30 -4.37
CA LEU A 58 9.76 4.71 -3.44
C LEU A 58 10.70 3.72 -4.12
N SER A 59 10.18 2.92 -5.05
CA SER A 59 11.00 1.97 -5.82
C SER A 59 12.04 2.67 -6.68
N ASN A 60 11.74 3.85 -7.22
CA ASN A 60 12.69 4.66 -7.99
C ASN A 60 13.71 5.36 -7.09
N LEU A 61 13.34 5.76 -5.88
CA LEU A 61 14.25 6.38 -4.90
C LEU A 61 15.22 5.35 -4.28
N ASN A 62 14.76 4.11 -4.10
CA ASN A 62 15.58 3.00 -3.62
C ASN A 62 16.46 2.38 -4.71
N GLN A 63 16.44 2.89 -5.95
CA GLN A 63 17.50 2.56 -6.89
C GLN A 63 18.74 3.35 -6.48
N PRO A 64 19.83 2.69 -6.02
CA PRO A 64 21.11 3.36 -5.97
C PRO A 64 21.37 3.85 -7.39
N SER A 65 21.47 5.18 -7.52
CA SER A 65 21.84 5.88 -8.74
C SER A 65 22.79 5.02 -9.56
N LEU A 66 22.32 4.47 -10.68
CA LEU A 66 23.17 3.93 -11.73
C LEU A 66 23.90 5.12 -12.33
N VAL A 67 24.89 5.63 -11.60
CA VAL A 67 25.95 6.44 -12.18
C VAL A 67 26.83 5.42 -12.90
N ALA A 68 26.53 5.18 -14.17
CA ALA A 68 27.46 4.49 -15.04
C ALA A 68 28.66 5.43 -15.28
N PRO A 69 29.90 4.89 -15.32
CA PRO A 69 31.13 5.65 -15.54
C PRO A 69 31.19 6.28 -16.94
#